data_AF-A0A7C6H4W9-F1
#
_entry.id   AF-A0A7C6H4W9-F1
#
_cell.length_a   1.000
_cell.length_b   1.000
_cell.length_c   1.000
_cell.angle_alpha   90.00
_cell.angle_beta   90.00
_cell.angle_gamma   90.00
#
_symmetry.space_group_name_H-M   'P 1'
#
loop_
_entity.id
_entity.type
_entity.pdbx_description
1 polymer ?
#
loop_
_entity_poly.entity_id
_entity_poly.type
_entity_poly.pdbx_seq_one_letter_code
_entity_poly.pdbx_strand_id
1 'polypeptide(L)' 'MVKRRDTVEPKADFVIIQALENGVTIMGLTRGTNTKFHHSEKLDKGEIMIAQFTEHTSAIKIRGKAKVLSSVGSIIPDE' A
#
# COMPACT_ATOMS: atom_id res chain seq x y z
N MET A 1 -24.26 5.81 33.62
CA MET A 1 -24.44 5.80 32.14
C MET A 1 -23.10 5.47 31.50
N VAL A 2 -22.80 4.19 31.31
CA VAL A 2 -21.56 3.74 30.64
C VAL A 2 -21.80 3.91 29.14
N LYS A 3 -21.11 4.86 28.49
CA LYS A 3 -21.06 4.91 27.03
C LYS A 3 -20.35 3.64 26.57
N ARG A 4 -21.11 2.65 26.08
CA ARG A 4 -20.55 1.52 25.33
C ARG A 4 -19.83 2.10 24.11
N ARG A 5 -18.50 2.09 24.13
CA ARG A 5 -17.68 2.37 22.96
C ARG A 5 -17.44 1.03 22.25
N ASP A 6 -18.50 0.47 21.69
CA ASP A 6 -18.41 -0.73 20.83
C ASP A 6 -18.45 -0.33 19.35
N THR A 7 -17.98 0.87 18.99
CA THR A 7 -17.69 1.20 17.59
C THR A 7 -16.24 0.83 17.34
N VAL A 8 -16.02 -0.38 16.83
CA VAL A 8 -14.73 -0.75 16.22
C VAL A 8 -14.53 0.23 15.06
N GLU A 9 -13.57 1.15 15.17
CA GLU A 9 -13.19 1.96 14.02
C GLU A 9 -12.71 1.02 12.91
N PRO A 10 -13.20 1.19 11.67
CA PRO A 10 -12.74 0.36 10.57
C PRO A 10 -11.23 0.56 10.40
N LYS A 11 -10.44 -0.49 10.66
CA LYS A 11 -9.02 -0.49 10.35
C LYS A 11 -8.88 -0.31 8.84
N ALA A 12 -8.08 0.66 8.42
CA ALA A 12 -7.84 0.86 6.99
C ALA A 12 -7.10 -0.35 6.40
N ASP A 13 -7.47 -0.72 5.18
CA ASP A 13 -6.82 -1.79 4.43
C ASP A 13 -5.33 -1.48 4.21
N PHE A 14 -4.56 -2.53 3.92
CA PHE A 14 -3.15 -2.43 3.58
C PHE A 14 -2.78 -3.37 2.44
N VAL A 15 -1.62 -3.13 1.85
CA VAL A 15 -0.98 -4.04 0.87
C VAL A 15 0.39 -4.46 1.38
N ILE A 16 0.79 -5.69 1.07
CA ILE A 16 2.14 -6.20 1.28
C ILE A 16 2.81 -6.31 -0.08
N ILE A 17 4.01 -5.75 -0.22
CA ILE A 17 4.75 -5.68 -1.47
C ILE A 17 6.14 -6.26 -1.24
N GLN A 18 6.55 -7.23 -2.05
CA GLN A 18 7.90 -7.77 -2.08
C GLN A 18 8.55 -7.49 -3.42
N ALA A 19 9.71 -6.83 -3.41
CA ALA A 19 10.47 -6.57 -4.63
C ALA A 19 11.12 -7.84 -5.17
N LEU A 20 10.90 -8.14 -6.46
CA LEU A 20 11.50 -9.29 -7.16
C LEU A 20 12.73 -8.88 -8.00
N GLU A 21 12.98 -7.58 -8.12
CA GLU A 21 14.16 -6.98 -8.75
C GLU A 21 14.64 -5.75 -7.94
N ASN A 22 15.83 -5.23 -8.24
CA ASN A 22 16.34 -4.02 -7.60
C ASN A 22 15.66 -2.77 -8.16
N GLY A 23 15.42 -1.78 -7.31
CA GLY A 23 14.85 -0.50 -7.72
C GLY A 23 13.34 -0.50 -8.00
N VAL A 24 12.59 -1.47 -7.48
CA VAL A 24 11.14 -1.39 -7.43
C VAL A 24 10.75 -0.11 -6.69
N THR A 25 9.81 0.66 -7.25
CA THR A 25 9.40 1.95 -6.69
C THR A 25 7.93 1.93 -6.30
N ILE A 26 7.64 2.26 -5.05
CA ILE A 26 6.30 2.33 -4.46
C ILE A 26 5.92 3.80 -4.31
N MET A 27 4.80 4.22 -4.90
CA MET A 27 4.39 5.62 -4.91
C MET A 27 3.01 5.77 -4.27
N GLY A 28 2.92 6.57 -3.21
CA GLY A 28 1.65 6.96 -2.60
C GLY A 28 0.99 8.10 -3.36
N LEU A 29 -0.30 7.97 -3.66
CA LEU A 29 -1.11 9.00 -4.31
C LEU A 29 -2.06 9.66 -3.32
N THR A 30 -2.15 10.99 -3.41
CA THR A 30 -2.94 11.80 -2.47
C THR A 30 -4.40 11.42 -2.49
N ARG A 31 -5.03 11.41 -1.31
CA ARG A 31 -6.49 11.45 -1.18
C ARG A 31 -6.99 12.89 -1.41
N GLY A 32 -8.12 13.04 -2.10
CA GLY A 32 -8.80 14.33 -2.29
C GLY A 32 -9.09 14.65 -3.75
N THR A 33 -9.32 15.93 -4.04
CA THR A 33 -9.70 16.44 -5.37
C THR A 33 -8.60 16.28 -6.41
N ASN A 34 -7.34 16.37 -6.01
CA ASN A 34 -6.18 16.20 -6.88
C ASN A 34 -5.50 14.85 -6.60
N THR A 35 -5.16 14.13 -7.68
CA THR A 35 -4.40 12.88 -7.61
C THR A 35 -2.95 13.16 -8.00
N LYS A 36 -2.04 13.21 -7.03
CA LYS A 36 -0.60 13.43 -7.25
C LYS A 36 0.24 12.47 -6.40
N PHE A 37 1.46 12.19 -6.84
CA PHE A 37 2.45 11.47 -6.03
C PHE A 37 2.88 12.37 -4.86
N HIS A 38 2.93 11.82 -3.64
CA HIS A 38 3.37 12.57 -2.46
C HIS A 38 4.50 11.90 -1.66
N HIS A 39 4.72 10.60 -1.87
CA HIS A 39 5.85 9.86 -1.34
C HIS A 39 6.30 8.81 -2.36
N SER A 40 7.60 8.52 -2.36
CA SER A 40 8.18 7.44 -3.16
C SER A 40 9.13 6.66 -2.27
N GLU A 41 8.92 5.35 -2.20
CA GLU A 41 9.82 4.41 -1.53
C GLU A 41 10.49 3.53 -2.57
N LYS A 42 11.79 3.28 -2.43
CA LYS A 42 12.54 2.39 -3.33
C LYS A 42 12.86 1.11 -2.57
N LEU A 43 12.56 -0.02 -3.17
CA LEU A 43 12.88 -1.35 -2.67
C LEU A 43 13.89 -2.03 -3.60
N ASP A 44 14.92 -2.62 -3.01
CA ASP A 44 15.82 -3.54 -3.68
C ASP A 44 15.35 -5.00 -3.54
N LYS A 45 15.91 -5.91 -4.33
CA LYS A 45 15.43 -7.29 -4.47
C LYS A 45 15.37 -8.00 -3.12
N GLY A 46 14.20 -8.54 -2.80
CA GLY A 46 13.93 -9.25 -1.55
C GLY A 46 13.40 -8.37 -0.43
N GLU A 47 13.49 -7.05 -0.53
CA GLU A 47 12.89 -6.14 0.45
C GLU A 47 11.36 -6.19 0.40
N ILE A 48 10.76 -5.94 1.56
CA ILE A 48 9.32 -6.03 1.78
C ILE A 48 8.81 -4.73 2.41
N MET A 49 7.69 -4.23 1.89
CA MET A 49 6.95 -3.10 2.46
C MET A 49 5.52 -3.52 2.79
N ILE A 50 5.03 -3.12 3.96
CA ILE A 50 3.61 -3.20 4.34
C ILE A 50 3.08 -1.78 4.40
N ALA A 51 2.16 -1.44 3.49
CA ALA A 51 1.68 -0.08 3.29
C ALA A 51 0.18 0.00 3.55
N GLN A 52 -0.23 0.77 4.56
CA GLN A 52 -1.63 1.03 4.88
C GLN A 52 -2.19 2.14 3.98
N PHE A 53 -3.47 2.05 3.61
CA PHE A 53 -4.21 3.22 3.17
C PHE A 53 -4.44 4.16 4.35
N THR A 54 -4.30 5.46 4.12
CA THR A 54 -4.34 6.46 5.19
C THR A 54 -5.24 7.63 4.80
N GLU A 55 -5.35 8.61 5.69
CA GLU A 55 -5.94 9.91 5.38
C GLU A 55 -5.27 10.54 4.15
N HIS A 56 -3.95 10.43 4.02
CA HIS A 56 -3.19 11.06 2.94
C HIS A 56 -3.04 10.17 1.70
N THR A 57 -3.01 8.85 1.85
CA THR A 57 -2.78 7.89 0.75
C THR A 57 -4.07 7.17 0.39
N SER A 58 -4.61 7.47 -0.78
CA SER A 58 -5.82 6.84 -1.31
C SER A 58 -5.56 5.75 -2.35
N ALA A 59 -4.41 5.81 -3.00
CA ALA A 59 -3.96 4.82 -3.97
C ALA A 59 -2.46 4.62 -3.85
N ILE A 60 -1.99 3.43 -4.24
CA ILE A 60 -0.58 3.06 -4.26
C ILE A 60 -0.25 2.56 -5.68
N LYS A 61 0.77 3.15 -6.30
CA LYS A 61 1.30 2.72 -7.59
C LYS A 61 2.64 2.03 -7.39
N ILE A 62 2.83 0.89 -8.04
CA ILE A 62 4.06 0.10 -7.97
C ILE A 62 4.67 0.06 -9.37
N ARG A 63 5.97 0.33 -9.48
CA ARG A 63 6.74 0.22 -10.72
C ARG A 63 7.91 -0.74 -10.50
N GLY A 64 8.10 -1.67 -11.43
CA GLY A 64 9.10 -2.74 -11.35
C GLY A 64 8.47 -4.10 -10.99
N LYS A 65 9.25 -5.17 -11.09
CA LYS A 65 8.81 -6.54 -10.82
C LYS A 65 8.65 -6.75 -9.32
N ALA A 66 7.42 -6.90 -8.85
CA ALA A 66 7.11 -7.07 -7.43
C ALA A 66 5.88 -7.97 -7.23
N LYS A 67 5.92 -8.82 -6.18
CA LYS A 67 4.75 -9.57 -5.71
C LYS A 67 3.93 -8.70 -4.78
N VAL A 68 2.61 -8.69 -4.95
CA VAL A 68 1.69 -7.88 -4.15
C VAL A 68 0.62 -8.77 -3.53
N LEU A 69 0.33 -8.57 -2.25
CA LEU A 69 -0.78 -9.20 -1.52
C LEU A 69 -1.67 -8.11 -0.93
N SER A 70 -2.99 -8.28 -1.06
CA SER A 70 -4.01 -7.44 -0.42
C SER A 70 -5.12 -8.33 0.17
N SER A 71 -6.14 -7.71 0.75
CA SER A 71 -7.31 -8.40 1.29
C SER A 71 -8.08 -9.23 0.25
N VAL A 72 -7.95 -8.91 -1.05
CA VAL A 72 -8.65 -9.62 -2.13
C VAL A 72 -7.81 -10.71 -2.80
N GLY A 73 -6.56 -10.89 -2.39
CA GLY A 73 -5.66 -11.92 -2.94
C GLY A 73 -4.29 -11.37 -3.34
N SER A 74 -3.54 -12.17 -4.10
CA SER A 74 -2.19 -11.83 -4.54
C SER A 74 -2.07 -11.69 -6.05
N ILE A 75 -1.24 -10.76 -6.49
CA ILE A 75 -0.77 -10.61 -7.86
C ILE A 75 0.73 -10.85 -7.89
N ILE A 76 1.17 -11.69 -8.82
CA ILE A 76 2.58 -11.91 -9.15
C ILE A 76 2.70 -11.56 -10.64
N PRO A 77 3.64 -10.68 -11.03
CA PRO A 77 3.87 -10.39 -12.44
C PRO A 77 4.29 -11.68 -13.16
N ASP A 78 3.79 -11.86 -14.38
CA ASP A 78 4.28 -12.92 -15.26
C ASP A 78 5.80 -12.79 -15.49
N GLU A 79 6.44 -13.88 -15.93
CA GLU A 79 7.90 -13.90 -16.15
C GLU A 79 8.39 -12.79 -17.09
#